data_AF-A0A150A1B2-F1
#
_entry.id   AF-A0A150A1B2-F1
#
_cell.length_a   1.000
_cell.length_b   1.000
_cell.length_c   1.000
_cell.angle_alpha   90.00
_cell.angle_beta   90.00
_cell.angle_gamma   90.00
#
_symmetry.space_group_name_H-M   'P 1'
#
loop_
_entity.id
_entity.type
_entity.pdbx_description
1 polymer ?
#
loop_
_entity_poly.entity_id
_entity_poly.type
_entity_poly.pdbx_seq_one_letter_code
_entity_poly.pdbx_strand_id
1 'polypeptide(L)'
;MNSREYGQWRQRRRAAWIEANRKRNHPDTEADRLIEFASKWAPFGGATEEEVLVHFGMTMLRFIERLWQVIPESNCVQDEIRILASVYPQPHRVGGTHVIGHDRIF
;
A
#
# COMPACT_ATOMS: atom_id res chain seq x y z
N MET A 1 20.49 -13.52 16.84
CA MET A 1 19.17 -13.03 16.37
C MET A 1 19.32 -12.65 14.92
N ASN A 2 18.70 -13.39 13.98
CA ASN A 2 18.98 -13.24 12.55
C ASN A 2 18.05 -12.18 11.93
N SER A 3 18.59 -11.16 11.25
CA SER A 3 17.82 -10.08 10.59
C SER A 3 16.73 -10.57 9.62
N ARG A 4 16.83 -11.82 9.14
CA ARG A 4 15.83 -12.49 8.28
C ARG A 4 14.54 -12.89 9.01
N GLU A 5 14.59 -13.12 10.32
CA GLU A 5 13.43 -13.53 11.13
C GLU A 5 12.54 -12.33 11.50
N TYR A 6 13.16 -11.15 11.65
CA TYR A 6 12.45 -9.90 11.95
C TYR A 6 11.49 -9.46 10.82
N GLY A 7 11.89 -9.69 9.57
CA GLY A 7 11.06 -9.41 8.39
C GLY A 7 9.82 -10.31 8.31
N GLN A 8 9.99 -11.61 8.59
CA GLN A 8 8.89 -12.58 8.53
C GLN A 8 7.83 -12.34 9.62
N TRP A 9 8.25 -11.88 10.81
CA TRP A 9 7.31 -11.55 11.89
C TRP A 9 6.44 -10.32 11.56
N ARG A 10 7.02 -9.27 10.96
CA ARG A 10 6.28 -8.12 10.43
C ARG A 10 5.28 -8.55 9.35
N GLN A 11 5.68 -9.43 8.44
CA GLN A 11 4.84 -9.89 7.33
C GLN A 11 3.66 -10.75 7.81
N ARG A 12 3.87 -11.63 8.79
CA ARG A 12 2.80 -12.45 9.38
C ARG A 12 1.79 -11.61 10.15
N ARG A 13 2.28 -10.67 10.97
CA ARG A 13 1.41 -9.74 11.71
C ARG A 13 0.60 -8.85 10.77
N ARG A 14 1.18 -8.48 9.63
CA ARG A 14 0.53 -7.75 8.55
C ARG A 14 -0.56 -8.59 7.87
N ALA A 15 -0.28 -9.81 7.44
CA ALA A 15 -1.26 -10.69 6.81
C ALA A 15 -2.46 -10.97 7.74
N ALA A 16 -2.19 -11.28 9.00
CA ALA A 16 -3.24 -11.51 10.00
C ALA A 16 -4.10 -10.26 10.25
N TRP A 17 -3.49 -9.06 10.26
CA TRP A 17 -4.24 -7.81 10.40
C TRP A 17 -5.09 -7.52 9.16
N ILE A 18 -4.55 -7.72 7.96
CA ILE A 18 -5.29 -7.55 6.69
C ILE A 18 -6.50 -8.47 6.64
N GLU A 19 -6.32 -9.75 6.99
CA GLU A 19 -7.40 -10.73 6.97
C GLU A 19 -8.46 -10.45 8.04
N ALA A 20 -8.03 -10.05 9.24
CA ALA A 20 -8.95 -9.62 10.30
C ALA A 20 -9.74 -8.36 9.91
N ASN A 21 -9.13 -7.42 9.19
CA ASN A 21 -9.80 -6.20 8.73
C ASN A 21 -10.77 -6.49 7.57
N ARG A 22 -10.39 -7.38 6.64
CA ARG A 22 -11.25 -7.89 5.55
C ARG A 22 -12.52 -8.55 6.09
N LYS A 23 -12.41 -9.26 7.21
CA LYS A 23 -13.55 -9.94 7.85
C LYS A 23 -14.47 -9.00 8.65
N ARG A 24 -13.98 -7.82 9.02
CA ARG A 24 -14.71 -6.83 9.86
C ARG A 24 -15.37 -5.72 9.06
N ASN A 25 -14.83 -5.36 7.90
CA ASN A 25 -15.35 -4.29 7.06
C ASN A 25 -16.04 -4.86 5.81
N HIS A 26 -17.28 -4.43 5.58
CA HIS A 26 -17.99 -4.71 4.34
C HIS A 26 -17.12 -4.23 3.15
N PRO A 27 -16.77 -5.12 2.21
CA PRO A 27 -15.68 -4.91 1.26
C PRO A 27 -15.86 -3.65 0.39
N ASP A 28 -17.09 -3.27 0.09
CA ASP A 28 -17.35 -2.11 -0.77
C ASP A 28 -17.19 -0.76 -0.04
N THR A 29 -17.57 -0.62 1.24
CA THR A 29 -17.66 0.73 1.85
C THR A 29 -16.33 1.30 2.33
N GLU A 30 -15.36 0.47 2.75
CA GLU A 30 -14.03 0.97 3.16
C GLU A 30 -13.08 1.11 1.96
N ALA A 31 -13.13 0.15 1.03
CA ALA A 31 -12.33 0.21 -0.20
C ALA A 31 -12.69 1.44 -1.04
N ASP A 32 -13.98 1.67 -1.24
CA ASP A 32 -14.48 2.83 -1.99
C ASP A 32 -14.07 4.15 -1.32
N ARG A 33 -14.18 4.24 0.02
CA ARG A 33 -13.70 5.41 0.78
C ARG A 33 -12.20 5.65 0.67
N LEU A 34 -11.37 4.60 0.63
CA LEU A 34 -9.92 4.74 0.45
C LEU A 34 -9.59 5.26 -0.96
N ILE A 35 -10.23 4.70 -1.98
CA ILE A 35 -10.03 5.08 -3.38
C ILE A 35 -10.55 6.50 -3.61
N GLU A 36 -11.77 6.83 -3.17
CA GLU A 36 -12.36 8.17 -3.29
C GLU A 36 -11.48 9.22 -2.61
N PHE A 37 -11.03 8.95 -1.39
CA PHE A 37 -10.16 9.87 -0.67
C PHE A 37 -8.82 10.08 -1.40
N ALA A 38 -8.19 9.00 -1.88
CA ALA A 38 -6.94 9.10 -2.62
C ALA A 38 -7.13 9.88 -3.94
N SER A 39 -8.20 9.60 -4.68
CA SER A 39 -8.53 10.28 -5.94
C SER A 39 -8.84 11.76 -5.72
N LYS A 40 -9.53 12.11 -4.62
CA LYS A 40 -9.80 13.51 -4.24
C LYS A 40 -8.52 14.30 -3.99
N TRP A 41 -7.51 13.67 -3.38
CA TRP A 41 -6.26 14.33 -3.02
C TRP A 41 -5.17 14.23 -4.10
N ALA A 42 -5.31 13.33 -5.07
CA ALA A 42 -4.33 13.14 -6.14
C ALA A 42 -3.96 14.43 -6.92
N PRO A 43 -4.91 15.32 -7.28
CA PRO A 43 -4.59 16.57 -7.96
C PRO A 43 -3.71 17.54 -7.13
N PHE A 44 -3.68 17.37 -5.81
CA PHE A 44 -2.92 18.22 -4.88
C PHE A 44 -1.57 17.61 -4.48
N GLY A 45 -1.16 16.51 -5.12
CA GLY A 45 0.05 15.77 -4.75
C GLY A 45 -0.17 14.77 -3.61
N GLY A 46 -1.42 14.46 -3.29
CA GLY A 46 -1.80 13.45 -2.30
C GLY A 46 -2.19 14.02 -0.95
N ALA A 47 -2.75 13.14 -0.12
CA ALA A 47 -3.17 13.45 1.23
C ALA A 47 -1.96 13.54 2.17
N THR A 48 -2.02 14.44 3.14
CA THR A 48 -0.99 14.54 4.18
C THR A 48 -1.16 13.42 5.21
N GLU A 49 -0.10 13.15 5.98
CA GLU A 49 -0.16 12.15 7.06
C GLU A 49 -1.22 12.51 8.11
N GLU A 50 -1.40 13.80 8.41
CA GLU A 50 -2.40 14.30 9.36
C GLU A 50 -3.81 14.03 8.87
N GLU A 51 -4.12 14.33 7.60
CA GLU A 51 -5.43 14.07 7.00
C GLU A 51 -5.74 12.56 7.01
N VAL A 52 -4.77 11.74 6.64
CA VAL A 52 -4.92 10.27 6.69
C VAL A 52 -5.17 9.77 8.12
N LEU A 53 -4.49 10.36 9.10
CA LEU A 53 -4.65 10.00 10.51
C LEU A 53 -6.02 10.43 11.05
N VAL A 54 -6.50 11.62 10.71
CA VAL A 54 -7.82 12.14 11.13
C VAL A 54 -8.95 11.32 10.51
N HIS A 55 -8.85 10.99 9.22
CA HIS A 55 -9.92 10.30 8.50
C HIS A 55 -9.96 8.80 8.73
N PHE A 56 -8.80 8.14 8.85
CA PHE A 56 -8.70 6.68 8.90
C PHE A 56 -8.02 6.14 10.17
N GLY A 57 -7.46 7.00 11.02
CA GLY A 57 -6.78 6.56 12.25
C GLY A 57 -5.53 5.72 11.98
N MET A 58 -4.90 5.85 10.81
CA MET A 58 -3.72 5.09 10.42
C MET A 58 -2.61 5.97 9.86
N THR A 59 -1.40 5.41 9.80
CA THR A 59 -0.24 6.11 9.22
C THR A 59 -0.33 6.17 7.69
N MET A 60 0.32 7.16 7.08
CA MET A 60 0.41 7.31 5.62
C MET A 60 0.92 6.02 4.95
N LEU A 61 1.93 5.37 5.53
CA LEU A 61 2.44 4.10 5.04
C LEU A 61 1.37 3.00 5.02
N ARG A 62 0.57 2.89 6.10
CA ARG A 62 -0.54 1.91 6.16
C ARG A 62 -1.65 2.24 5.18
N PHE A 63 -1.93 3.52 4.98
CA PHE A 63 -2.92 3.97 4.00
C PHE A 63 -2.51 3.56 2.59
N ILE A 64 -1.27 3.85 2.18
CA ILE A 64 -0.76 3.44 0.86
C ILE A 64 -0.80 1.91 0.72
N GLU A 65 -0.39 1.17 1.75
CA GLU A 65 -0.46 -0.30 1.73
C GLU A 65 -1.88 -0.84 1.56
N ARG A 66 -2.88 -0.20 2.19
CA ARG A 66 -4.29 -0.57 2.05
C ARG A 66 -4.87 -0.16 0.70
N LEU A 67 -4.54 1.04 0.22
CA LEU A 67 -4.94 1.53 -1.09
C LEU A 67 -4.53 0.56 -2.20
N TRP A 68 -3.27 0.10 -2.19
CA TRP A 68 -2.78 -0.88 -3.17
C TRP A 68 -3.31 -2.30 -3.00
N GLN A 69 -3.92 -2.63 -1.86
CA GLN A 69 -4.61 -3.92 -1.66
C GLN A 69 -6.03 -3.89 -2.20
N VAL A 70 -6.73 -2.76 -2.07
CA VAL A 70 -8.14 -2.66 -2.49
C VAL A 70 -8.29 -2.33 -3.98
N ILE A 71 -7.34 -1.62 -4.59
CA ILE A 71 -7.34 -1.33 -6.04
C ILE A 71 -7.61 -2.57 -6.91
N PRO A 72 -6.96 -3.74 -6.72
CA PRO A 72 -7.26 -4.93 -7.52
C PRO A 72 -8.56 -5.63 -7.12
N GLU A 73 -9.12 -5.34 -5.94
CA GLU A 73 -10.42 -5.87 -5.49
C GLU A 73 -11.59 -5.02 -5.99
N SER A 74 -11.36 -3.73 -6.23
CA SER A 74 -12.31 -2.78 -6.80
C SER A 74 -12.18 -2.71 -8.33
N ASN A 75 -13.26 -2.43 -9.07
CA ASN A 75 -13.22 -2.21 -10.52
C ASN A 75 -12.59 -0.84 -10.89
N CYS A 76 -11.43 -0.51 -10.31
CA CYS A 76 -10.75 0.78 -10.50
C CYS A 76 -10.14 0.85 -11.92
N VAL A 77 -10.33 1.98 -12.61
CA VAL A 77 -9.91 2.13 -14.01
C VAL A 77 -8.39 2.29 -14.10
N GLN A 78 -7.76 1.72 -15.12
CA GLN A 78 -6.28 1.76 -15.28
C GLN A 78 -5.68 3.18 -15.26
N ASP A 79 -6.41 4.18 -15.74
CA ASP A 79 -5.96 5.58 -15.72
C ASP A 79 -5.94 6.15 -14.29
N GLU A 80 -6.96 5.86 -13.49
CA GLU A 80 -6.99 6.23 -12.06
C GLU A 80 -5.85 5.55 -11.30
N ILE A 81 -5.61 4.27 -11.56
CA ILE A 81 -4.49 3.54 -10.94
C ILE A 81 -3.15 4.21 -11.28
N ARG A 82 -2.98 4.70 -12.51
CA ARG A 82 -1.76 5.39 -12.94
C ARG A 82 -1.57 6.73 -12.23
N ILE A 83 -2.65 7.50 -12.08
CA ILE A 83 -2.65 8.76 -11.34
C ILE A 83 -2.32 8.50 -9.87
N LEU A 84 -2.97 7.53 -9.24
CA LEU A 84 -2.72 7.14 -7.86
C LEU A 84 -1.27 6.64 -7.66
N ALA A 85 -0.70 5.89 -8.61
CA ALA A 85 0.70 5.45 -8.57
C ALA A 85 1.71 6.60 -8.61
N SER A 86 1.37 7.71 -9.27
CA SER A 86 2.25 8.87 -9.34
C SER A 86 2.34 9.64 -8.02
N VAL A 87 1.27 9.57 -7.21
CA VAL A 87 1.11 10.32 -5.96
C VAL A 87 1.42 9.46 -4.73
N TYR A 88 0.91 8.24 -4.74
CA TYR A 88 1.04 7.25 -3.67
C TYR A 88 1.88 6.09 -4.19
N PRO A 89 3.22 6.23 -4.21
CA PRO A 89 4.10 5.22 -4.79
C PRO A 89 3.87 3.89 -4.08
N GLN A 90 3.61 2.85 -4.88
CA GLN A 90 3.39 1.52 -4.33
C GLN A 90 4.64 1.13 -3.54
N PRO A 91 4.51 0.78 -2.24
CA PRO A 91 5.64 0.33 -1.47
C PRO A 91 6.15 -0.92 -2.17
N HIS A 92 7.33 -0.80 -2.76
CA HIS A 92 7.97 -1.91 -3.44
C HIS A 92 7.98 -3.07 -2.45
N ARG A 93 7.32 -4.17 -2.82
CA ARG A 93 7.67 -5.47 -2.27
C ARG A 93 9.11 -5.68 -2.71
N VAL A 94 10.06 -5.23 -1.89
CA VAL A 94 11.44 -5.71 -1.92
C VAL A 94 11.41 -7.19 -1.52
N GLY A 95 10.86 -8.02 -2.42
CA GLY A 95 11.31 -9.38 -2.58
C GLY A 95 12.73 -9.27 -3.10
N GLY A 96 13.69 -9.65 -2.26
CA GLY A 96 15.11 -9.44 -2.51
C GLY A 96 15.52 -9.87 -3.91
N THR A 97 15.84 -8.90 -4.75
CA THR A 97 16.63 -9.12 -5.96
C THR A 97 17.60 -7.94 -6.05
N HIS A 98 18.60 -7.92 -5.17
CA HIS A 98 19.82 -7.17 -5.45
C HIS A 98 20.82 -8.15 -6.06
N VAL A 99 20.91 -8.02 -7.37
CA VAL A 99 21.94 -8.50 -8.28
C VAL A 99 23.35 -8.25 -7.75
N ILE A 100 24.30 -9.14 -8.04
CA ILE A 100 25.63 -8.73 -8.47
C ILE A 100 26.02 -9.64 -9.64
N GLY A 101 25.57 -9.26 -10.84
CA GLY A 101 26.34 -9.52 -12.04
C GLY A 101 27.51 -8.55 -12.03
N HIS A 102 28.70 -9.06 -11.76
CA HIS A 102 29.94 -8.34 -12.03
C HIS A 102 30.84 -9.29 -12.79
N ASP A 103 30.56 -9.42 -14.09
CA ASP A 103 31.61 -9.82 -15.03
C ASP A 103 31.71 -8.72 -16.09
N ARG A 104 32.74 -7.89 -15.89
CA ARG A 104 33.21 -6.93 -16.86
C ARG A 104 34.70 -7.22 -17.05
N ILE A 105 34.99 -7.94 -18.13
CA ILE A 105 36.13 -7.78 -19.05
C ILE A 105 37.54 -7.84 -18.41
N PHE A 106 38.30 -8.89 -18.73
CA PHE A 106 39.59 -8.81 -19.43
C PHE A 106 39.80 -10.07 -20.29
#